data_AF-A0A484FB24-F1
#
_entry.id   AF-A0A484FB24-F1
#
_cell.length_a   1.000
_cell.length_b   1.000
_cell.length_c   1.000
_cell.angle_alpha   90.00
_cell.angle_beta   90.00
_cell.angle_gamma   90.00
#
_symmetry.space_group_name_H-M   'P 1'
#
loop_
_entity.id
_entity.type
_entity.pdbx_description
1 polymer ?
#
loop_
_entity_poly.entity_id
_entity_poly.type
_entity_poly.pdbx_seq_one_letter_code
_entity_poly.pdbx_strand_id
1 'polypeptide(L)'
;MLQEQLYNKEVERYPGQVLANSRKVSDTAILEVWKRMAYNICSIANTLLTYCPAQEELEAGQSQNVDTALQITPAEYELLSEESTKSAVSEYYIWRSIYDGVFGSEKKERLGAWGGVMGTRFHLLCCALFSNVEIDTAADFFLWRSKGATLVEAATGLHDRKLQQYVAREQLKLSALLPSEKRKDKSVKNRLRRDLLNVYGDALRLFSMFMKSRAFFQVCWTSPLKEPDGSFVYDPTTMEAEAWGSHLDHPHAVLFSISPGLLKTGTADGSDYDRVSLLVKPRVVCS
;
A
#
# COMPACT_ATOMS: atom_id res chain seq x y z
N MET A 1 -16.90 25.25 -50.38
CA MET A 1 -17.74 24.04 -50.42
C MET A 1 -17.00 22.73 -50.18
N LEU A 2 -15.84 22.44 -50.81
CA LEU A 2 -15.09 21.19 -50.53
C LEU A 2 -14.29 21.18 -49.21
N GLN A 3 -13.87 22.35 -48.71
CA GLN A 3 -13.17 22.46 -47.41
C GLN A 3 -14.10 22.30 -46.19
N GLU A 4 -15.36 22.76 -46.26
CA GLU A 4 -16.34 22.53 -45.19
C GLU A 4 -16.75 21.06 -45.06
N GLN A 5 -16.78 20.33 -46.18
CA GLN A 5 -17.08 18.89 -46.15
C GLN A 5 -15.93 18.04 -45.62
N LEU A 6 -14.69 18.52 -45.73
CA LEU A 6 -13.51 17.88 -45.12
C LEU A 6 -13.41 18.19 -43.62
N TYR A 7 -13.71 19.42 -43.21
CA TYR A 7 -13.77 19.81 -41.80
C TYR A 7 -14.88 19.04 -41.05
N ASN A 8 -16.07 18.90 -41.65
CA ASN A 8 -17.16 18.13 -41.05
C ASN A 8 -16.88 16.61 -41.01
N LYS A 9 -16.05 16.07 -41.91
CA LYS A 9 -15.61 14.66 -41.88
C LYS A 9 -14.53 14.36 -40.85
N GLU A 10 -13.70 15.33 -40.47
CA GLU A 10 -12.73 15.18 -39.39
C GLU A 10 -13.39 15.30 -38.01
N VAL A 11 -14.43 16.14 -37.88
CA VAL A 11 -15.22 16.25 -36.64
C VAL A 11 -16.08 15.01 -36.39
N GLU A 12 -16.53 14.28 -37.43
CA GLU A 12 -17.23 13.00 -37.28
C GLU A 12 -16.32 11.80 -36.96
N ARG A 13 -14.99 11.92 -37.09
CA ARG A 13 -14.03 10.82 -36.84
C ARG A 13 -13.49 10.74 -35.42
N TYR A 14 -13.78 11.73 -34.59
CA TYR A 14 -13.56 11.64 -33.15
C TYR A 14 -14.91 11.83 -32.46
N PRO A 15 -15.74 10.77 -32.35
CA PRO A 15 -16.77 10.82 -31.33
C PRO A 15 -16.02 11.13 -30.04
N GLY A 16 -16.40 12.21 -29.37
CA GLY A 16 -15.92 12.58 -28.04
C GLY A 16 -16.11 11.38 -27.13
N GLN A 17 -15.13 10.49 -27.17
CA GLN A 17 -15.20 9.19 -26.57
C GLN A 17 -15.02 9.49 -25.10
N VAL A 18 -16.12 9.38 -24.36
CA VAL A 18 -16.38 8.65 -23.11
C VAL A 18 -15.18 7.96 -22.39
N LEU A 19 -13.97 7.91 -22.94
CA LEU A 19 -12.71 7.47 -22.35
C LEU A 19 -12.32 8.23 -21.07
N ALA A 20 -12.80 9.46 -20.86
CA ALA A 20 -12.39 10.31 -19.74
C ALA A 20 -13.49 10.57 -18.68
N ASN A 21 -14.61 9.85 -18.73
CA ASN A 21 -15.56 9.87 -17.62
C ASN A 21 -15.04 8.91 -16.54
N SER A 22 -14.28 9.45 -15.59
CA SER A 22 -13.87 8.75 -14.39
C SER A 22 -15.12 8.19 -13.70
N ARG A 23 -15.35 6.88 -13.82
CA ARG A 23 -16.46 6.21 -13.14
C ARG A 23 -16.28 6.48 -11.64
N LYS A 24 -17.27 7.10 -11.00
CA LYS A 24 -17.22 7.44 -9.57
C LYS A 24 -16.95 6.16 -8.77
N VAL A 25 -15.77 6.06 -8.17
CA VAL A 25 -15.44 4.96 -7.25
C VAL A 25 -15.97 5.38 -5.88
N SER A 26 -16.86 4.58 -5.31
CA SER A 26 -17.39 4.84 -3.97
C SER A 26 -16.38 4.44 -2.90
N ASP A 27 -16.45 5.10 -1.74
CA ASP A 27 -15.65 4.73 -0.56
C ASP A 27 -15.91 3.27 -0.17
N THR A 28 -17.15 2.79 -0.31
CA THR A 28 -17.51 1.38 -0.08
C THR A 28 -16.69 0.41 -0.94
N ALA A 29 -16.54 0.69 -2.23
CA ALA A 29 -15.77 -0.18 -3.13
C ALA A 29 -14.28 -0.22 -2.76
N ILE A 30 -13.73 0.92 -2.33
CA ILE A 30 -12.35 1.01 -1.82
C ILE A 30 -12.21 0.20 -0.53
N LEU A 31 -13.14 0.39 0.41
CA LEU A 31 -13.14 -0.30 1.70
C LEU A 31 -13.30 -1.81 1.54
N GLU A 32 -14.09 -2.30 0.58
CA GLU A 32 -14.22 -3.72 0.29
C GLU A 32 -12.90 -4.35 -0.16
N VAL A 33 -12.19 -3.70 -1.09
CA VAL A 33 -10.89 -4.18 -1.55
C VAL A 33 -9.86 -4.10 -0.41
N TRP A 34 -9.87 -3.02 0.37
CA TRP A 34 -9.01 -2.89 1.54
C TRP A 34 -9.24 -4.01 2.56
N LYS A 35 -10.49 -4.26 2.94
CA LYS A 35 -10.86 -5.31 3.91
C LYS A 35 -10.43 -6.69 3.42
N ARG A 36 -10.65 -7.01 2.14
CA ARG A 36 -10.18 -8.28 1.56
C ARG A 36 -8.67 -8.40 1.61
N MET A 37 -7.95 -7.33 1.25
CA MET A 37 -6.49 -7.31 1.29
C MET A 37 -5.99 -7.52 2.73
N ALA A 38 -6.52 -6.78 3.70
CA ALA A 38 -6.18 -6.89 5.11
C ALA A 38 -6.43 -8.30 5.67
N TYR A 39 -7.60 -8.88 5.35
CA TYR A 39 -7.93 -10.25 5.74
C TYR A 39 -6.93 -11.28 5.17
N ASN A 40 -6.57 -11.15 3.89
CA ASN A 40 -5.62 -12.07 3.27
C ASN A 40 -4.22 -11.93 3.88
N ILE A 41 -3.77 -10.72 4.20
CA ILE A 41 -2.49 -10.46 4.89
C ILE A 41 -2.49 -11.14 6.26
N CYS A 42 -3.56 -10.91 7.04
CA CYS A 42 -3.75 -11.53 8.34
C CYS A 42 -3.74 -13.06 8.26
N SER A 43 -4.40 -13.63 7.25
CA SER A 43 -4.40 -15.09 7.03
C SER A 43 -3.01 -15.62 6.68
N ILE A 44 -2.23 -14.93 5.85
CA ILE A 44 -0.86 -15.33 5.52
C ILE A 44 0.02 -15.33 6.78
N ALA A 45 -0.03 -14.25 7.56
CA ALA A 45 0.75 -14.12 8.78
C ALA A 45 0.42 -15.23 9.78
N ASN A 46 -0.86 -15.45 10.07
CA ASN A 46 -1.30 -16.43 11.07
C ASN A 46 -1.15 -17.90 10.64
N THR A 47 -1.10 -18.20 9.33
CA THR A 47 -1.10 -19.60 8.87
C THR A 47 0.21 -20.06 8.23
N LEU A 48 1.00 -19.13 7.68
CA LEU A 48 2.24 -19.44 6.98
C LEU A 48 3.45 -18.89 7.74
N LEU A 49 3.43 -17.62 8.14
CA LEU A 49 4.58 -16.90 8.69
C LEU A 49 4.62 -16.98 10.24
N THR A 50 4.71 -18.19 10.77
CA THR A 50 4.54 -18.47 12.20
C THR A 50 5.86 -18.73 12.95
N TYR A 51 7.00 -18.55 12.28
CA TYR A 51 8.32 -18.81 12.84
C TYR A 51 9.09 -17.53 13.13
N CYS A 52 9.74 -17.48 14.30
CA CYS A 52 10.75 -16.49 14.62
C CYS A 52 12.13 -17.09 14.33
N PRO A 53 12.88 -16.58 13.33
CA PRO A 53 14.26 -17.00 13.08
C PRO A 53 15.15 -16.77 14.28
N ALA A 54 16.19 -17.59 14.45
CA ALA A 54 17.26 -17.27 15.38
C ALA A 54 18.04 -16.04 14.88
N GLN A 55 18.62 -15.26 15.80
CA GLN A 55 19.31 -14.03 15.45
C GLN A 55 20.48 -14.28 14.49
N GLU A 56 21.19 -15.41 14.65
CA GLU A 56 22.29 -15.81 13.78
C GLU A 56 21.83 -16.12 12.35
N GLU A 57 20.59 -16.62 12.17
CA GLU A 57 20.00 -16.86 10.84
C GLU A 57 19.73 -15.53 10.11
N LEU A 58 19.33 -14.49 10.85
CA LEU A 58 19.08 -13.16 10.31
C LEU A 58 20.40 -12.48 9.92
N GLU A 59 21.42 -12.55 10.78
CA GLU A 59 22.75 -11.98 10.54
C GLU A 59 23.48 -12.66 9.38
N ALA A 60 23.38 -13.99 9.26
CA ALA A 60 23.91 -14.73 8.12
C ALA A 60 23.22 -14.35 6.81
N GLY A 61 21.90 -14.13 6.83
CA GLY A 61 21.13 -13.67 5.68
C GLY A 61 21.53 -12.27 5.20
N GLN A 62 21.79 -11.35 6.13
CA GLN A 62 22.25 -9.98 5.84
C GLN A 62 23.66 -9.95 5.25
N SER A 63 24.53 -10.88 5.67
CA SER A 63 25.91 -10.97 5.21
C SER A 63 26.07 -11.53 3.79
N GLN A 64 25.08 -12.28 3.28
CA GLN A 64 25.16 -12.97 1.98
C GLN A 64 24.44 -12.26 0.81
N ASN A 65 23.53 -11.31 1.07
CA ASN A 65 22.95 -10.43 0.05
C ASN A 65 22.05 -9.35 0.69
N VAL A 66 22.39 -8.08 0.49
CA VAL A 66 21.71 -6.94 1.15
C VAL A 66 20.24 -6.77 0.70
N ASP A 67 19.90 -7.18 -0.54
CA ASP A 67 18.59 -6.88 -1.14
C ASP A 67 17.52 -7.98 -0.91
N THR A 68 17.91 -9.15 -0.40
CA THR A 68 17.02 -10.32 -0.17
C THR A 68 16.82 -10.68 1.30
N ALA A 69 17.50 -10.00 2.22
CA ALA A 69 17.35 -10.22 3.65
C ALA A 69 16.15 -9.44 4.21
N LEU A 70 15.42 -10.07 5.15
CA LEU A 70 14.42 -9.38 5.94
C LEU A 70 15.15 -8.51 6.98
N GLN A 71 14.93 -7.20 6.91
CA GLN A 71 15.59 -6.24 7.80
C GLN A 71 14.73 -6.07 9.05
N ILE A 72 15.12 -6.77 10.12
CA ILE A 72 14.44 -6.76 11.43
C ILE A 72 15.27 -5.96 12.41
N THR A 73 14.67 -4.94 13.04
CA THR A 73 15.30 -4.20 14.13
C THR A 73 15.25 -4.99 15.45
N PRO A 74 16.14 -4.73 16.43
CA PRO A 74 16.10 -5.44 17.72
C PRO A 74 14.73 -5.39 18.41
N ALA A 75 14.06 -4.23 18.41
CA ALA A 75 12.72 -4.08 19.00
C ALA A 75 11.64 -4.88 18.23
N GLU A 76 11.71 -4.92 16.89
CA GLU A 76 10.83 -5.76 16.07
C GLU A 76 11.07 -7.26 16.34
N TYR A 77 12.32 -7.66 16.63
CA TYR A 77 12.69 -9.04 16.93
C TYR A 77 12.17 -9.52 18.29
N GLU A 78 12.23 -8.67 19.31
CA GLU A 78 11.65 -8.96 20.63
C GLU A 78 10.16 -9.27 20.51
N LEU A 79 9.40 -8.43 19.80
CA LEU A 79 7.98 -8.65 19.52
C LEU A 79 7.75 -9.88 18.61
N LEU A 80 8.63 -10.17 17.66
CA LEU A 80 8.50 -11.37 16.81
C LEU A 80 8.68 -12.66 17.63
N SER A 81 9.47 -12.61 18.70
CA SER A 81 9.77 -13.75 19.57
C SER A 81 8.63 -14.09 20.51
N GLU A 82 7.74 -13.13 20.79
CA GLU A 82 6.56 -13.30 21.64
C GLU A 82 5.37 -13.92 20.89
N GLU A 83 4.76 -14.96 21.46
CA GLU A 83 3.65 -15.66 20.79
C GLU A 83 2.42 -14.77 20.54
N SER A 84 2.16 -13.80 21.43
CA SER A 84 1.02 -12.88 21.34
C SER A 84 1.16 -11.81 20.25
N THR A 85 2.38 -11.47 19.83
CA THR A 85 2.66 -10.34 18.93
C THR A 85 3.36 -10.78 17.63
N LYS A 86 3.85 -12.01 17.54
CA LYS A 86 4.49 -12.60 16.35
C LYS A 86 3.69 -12.46 15.06
N SER A 87 2.39 -12.77 15.09
CA SER A 87 1.54 -12.66 13.90
C SER A 87 1.40 -11.21 13.46
N ALA A 88 1.26 -10.27 14.41
CA ALA A 88 1.21 -8.84 14.15
C ALA A 88 2.50 -8.31 13.50
N VAL A 89 3.67 -8.74 13.98
CA VAL A 89 4.96 -8.38 13.36
C VAL A 89 5.08 -8.96 11.94
N SER A 90 4.59 -10.19 11.73
CA SER A 90 4.58 -10.82 10.41
C SER A 90 3.63 -10.11 9.43
N GLU A 91 2.45 -9.68 9.89
CA GLU A 91 1.52 -8.84 9.12
C GLU A 91 2.18 -7.51 8.71
N TYR A 92 2.87 -6.86 9.65
CA TYR A 92 3.59 -5.62 9.39
C TYR A 92 4.58 -5.73 8.26
N TYR A 93 5.39 -6.80 8.18
CA TYR A 93 6.35 -6.94 7.08
C TYR A 93 5.68 -7.06 5.71
N ILE A 94 4.52 -7.72 5.64
CA ILE A 94 3.73 -7.79 4.41
C ILE A 94 3.20 -6.38 4.06
N TRP A 95 2.59 -5.69 5.03
CA TRP A 95 2.08 -4.33 4.83
C TRP A 95 3.16 -3.33 4.42
N ARG A 96 4.32 -3.38 5.07
CA ARG A 96 5.47 -2.53 4.78
C ARG A 96 5.97 -2.78 3.36
N SER A 97 6.05 -4.03 2.94
CA SER A 97 6.46 -4.39 1.58
C SER A 97 5.44 -3.92 0.52
N ILE A 98 4.14 -4.06 0.79
CA ILE A 98 3.10 -3.52 -0.09
C ILE A 98 3.17 -2.00 -0.16
N TYR A 99 3.33 -1.35 0.99
CA TYR A 99 3.47 0.09 1.06
C TYR A 99 4.66 0.54 0.23
N ASP A 100 5.87 0.03 0.50
CA ASP A 100 7.08 0.41 -0.24
C ASP A 100 6.98 0.11 -1.74
N GLY A 101 6.37 -1.01 -2.13
CA GLY A 101 6.26 -1.43 -3.53
C GLY A 101 5.19 -0.69 -4.33
N VAL A 102 4.04 -0.39 -3.71
CA VAL A 102 2.84 0.10 -4.40
C VAL A 102 2.50 1.53 -4.01
N PHE A 103 2.32 1.81 -2.71
CA PHE A 103 1.76 3.08 -2.23
C PHE A 103 2.81 4.15 -1.93
N GLY A 104 4.05 3.74 -1.65
CA GLY A 104 5.12 4.55 -1.07
C GLY A 104 5.75 5.55 -2.03
N SER A 105 6.50 6.49 -1.44
CA SER A 105 7.08 7.65 -2.11
C SER A 105 8.50 7.41 -2.65
N GLU A 106 9.00 8.43 -3.34
CA GLU A 106 10.08 8.50 -4.34
C GLU A 106 11.45 7.87 -4.00
N LYS A 107 11.68 7.43 -2.76
CA LYS A 107 13.00 6.99 -2.28
C LYS A 107 13.29 5.50 -2.40
N LYS A 108 12.30 4.65 -2.73
CA LYS A 108 12.48 3.20 -2.89
C LYS A 108 12.08 2.72 -4.29
N GLU A 109 12.68 1.61 -4.72
CA GLU A 109 12.35 0.96 -5.99
C GLU A 109 10.88 0.52 -5.99
N ARG A 110 10.03 1.29 -6.68
CA ARG A 110 8.62 0.95 -6.84
C ARG A 110 8.48 -0.27 -7.73
N LEU A 111 7.45 -1.06 -7.45
CA LEU A 111 7.06 -2.22 -8.24
C LEU A 111 6.91 -1.88 -9.73
N GLY A 112 6.37 -0.70 -10.03
CA GLY A 112 6.17 -0.22 -11.41
C GLY A 112 5.25 -1.11 -12.25
N ALA A 113 4.37 -1.89 -11.60
CA ALA A 113 3.40 -2.76 -12.27
C ALA A 113 2.16 -2.01 -12.74
N TRP A 114 1.80 -0.87 -12.12
CA TRP A 114 0.75 0.00 -12.61
C TRP A 114 1.32 0.97 -13.66
N GLY A 115 0.88 0.81 -14.91
CA GLY A 115 1.26 1.64 -16.04
C GLY A 115 2.75 1.64 -16.44
N GLY A 116 3.54 0.74 -15.86
CA GLY A 116 4.94 0.56 -16.23
C GLY A 116 5.78 1.79 -15.90
N VAL A 117 6.72 2.10 -16.80
CA VAL A 117 7.55 3.31 -16.68
C VAL A 117 6.70 4.58 -16.79
N MET A 118 5.66 4.57 -17.62
CA MET A 118 4.78 5.72 -17.81
C MET A 118 3.96 6.01 -16.56
N GLY A 119 3.36 4.97 -15.96
CA GLY A 119 2.62 5.09 -14.70
C GLY A 119 3.50 5.53 -13.54
N THR A 120 4.73 4.99 -13.43
CA THR A 120 5.69 5.45 -12.44
C THR A 120 6.03 6.94 -12.62
N ARG A 121 6.38 7.37 -13.83
CA ARG A 121 6.71 8.78 -14.11
C ARG A 121 5.52 9.71 -13.90
N PHE A 122 4.32 9.29 -14.32
CA PHE A 122 3.10 10.05 -14.12
C PHE A 122 2.80 10.24 -12.64
N HIS A 123 2.92 9.19 -11.83
CA HIS A 123 2.75 9.31 -10.39
C HIS A 123 3.80 10.21 -9.74
N LEU A 124 5.08 10.10 -10.11
CA LEU A 124 6.13 10.99 -9.60
C LEU A 124 5.83 12.46 -9.92
N LEU A 125 5.38 12.74 -11.15
CA LEU A 125 4.92 14.07 -11.52
C LEU A 125 3.74 14.53 -10.65
N CYS A 126 2.78 13.65 -10.37
CA CYS A 126 1.68 13.97 -9.47
C CYS A 126 2.17 14.31 -8.05
N CYS A 127 3.13 13.55 -7.49
CA CYS A 127 3.71 13.83 -6.18
C CYS A 127 4.44 15.18 -6.14
N ALA A 128 5.25 15.47 -7.17
CA ALA A 128 5.98 16.72 -7.29
C ALA A 128 5.04 17.93 -7.42
N LEU A 129 3.98 17.80 -8.21
CA LEU A 129 2.98 18.86 -8.38
C LEU A 129 2.12 19.03 -7.13
N PHE A 130 1.68 17.94 -6.50
CA PHE A 130 0.82 17.97 -5.32
C PHE A 130 1.39 18.81 -4.18
N SER A 131 2.72 18.80 -4.00
CA SER A 131 3.41 19.62 -3.00
C SER A 131 3.20 21.14 -3.17
N ASN A 132 2.74 21.57 -4.35
CA ASN A 132 2.50 22.97 -4.69
C ASN A 132 1.02 23.27 -4.98
N VAL A 133 0.12 22.32 -4.74
CA VAL A 133 -1.33 22.50 -5.01
C VAL A 133 -1.96 23.30 -3.87
N GLU A 134 -2.49 24.47 -4.21
CA GLU A 134 -3.33 25.27 -3.31
C GLU A 134 -4.77 24.74 -3.30
N ILE A 135 -5.51 24.99 -2.22
CA ILE A 135 -6.90 24.52 -2.06
C ILE A 135 -7.77 24.94 -3.26
N ASP A 136 -7.61 26.18 -3.74
CA ASP A 136 -8.40 26.75 -4.82
C ASP A 136 -8.12 26.09 -6.19
N THR A 137 -6.96 25.46 -6.36
CA THR A 137 -6.56 24.74 -7.59
C THR A 137 -6.64 23.23 -7.46
N ALA A 138 -6.98 22.71 -6.27
CA ALA A 138 -7.00 21.28 -5.99
C ALA A 138 -7.97 20.52 -6.90
N ALA A 139 -9.17 21.07 -7.13
CA ALA A 139 -10.17 20.43 -7.99
C ALA A 139 -9.66 20.20 -9.42
N ASP A 140 -9.01 21.21 -10.00
CA ASP A 140 -8.44 21.13 -11.35
C ASP A 140 -7.28 20.14 -11.41
N PHE A 141 -6.39 20.17 -10.41
CA PHE A 141 -5.29 19.23 -10.31
C PHE A 141 -5.78 17.77 -10.24
N PHE A 142 -6.73 17.48 -9.35
CA PHE A 142 -7.23 16.12 -9.18
C PHE A 142 -8.10 15.65 -10.36
N LEU A 143 -8.79 16.56 -11.04
CA LEU A 143 -9.44 16.26 -12.31
C LEU A 143 -8.42 15.89 -13.39
N TRP A 144 -7.38 16.70 -13.57
CA TRP A 144 -6.28 16.41 -14.51
C TRP A 144 -5.62 15.07 -14.19
N ARG A 145 -5.29 14.84 -12.92
CA ARG A 145 -4.68 13.59 -12.43
C ARG A 145 -5.56 12.38 -12.76
N SER A 146 -6.85 12.44 -12.43
CA SER A 146 -7.78 11.33 -12.65
C SER A 146 -7.94 10.96 -14.13
N LYS A 147 -8.04 11.97 -15.01
CA LYS A 147 -8.08 11.78 -16.46
C LYS A 147 -6.76 11.21 -16.98
N GLY A 148 -5.63 11.78 -16.56
CA GLY A 148 -4.29 11.32 -16.93
C GLY A 148 -4.05 9.87 -16.50
N ALA A 149 -4.43 9.50 -15.28
CA ALA A 149 -4.33 8.13 -14.78
C ALA A 149 -5.17 7.15 -15.63
N THR A 150 -6.36 7.56 -16.03
CA THR A 150 -7.23 6.75 -16.90
C THR A 150 -6.58 6.51 -18.25
N LEU A 151 -5.96 7.54 -18.85
CA LEU A 151 -5.24 7.43 -20.12
C LEU A 151 -3.99 6.55 -20.00
N VAL A 152 -3.20 6.72 -18.95
CA VAL A 152 -2.02 5.89 -18.69
C VAL A 152 -2.43 4.43 -18.60
N GLU A 153 -3.42 4.11 -17.77
CA GLU A 153 -3.88 2.74 -17.59
C GLU A 153 -4.48 2.16 -18.87
N ALA A 154 -5.24 2.94 -19.65
CA ALA A 154 -5.76 2.49 -20.93
C ALA A 154 -4.65 2.20 -21.97
N ALA A 155 -3.58 2.98 -21.97
CA ALA A 155 -2.47 2.83 -22.92
C ALA A 155 -1.48 1.72 -22.56
N THR A 156 -1.32 1.42 -21.26
CA THR A 156 -0.23 0.56 -20.78
C THR A 156 -0.67 -0.62 -19.92
N GLY A 157 -1.86 -0.53 -19.31
CA GLY A 157 -2.43 -1.58 -18.47
C GLY A 157 -1.59 -1.90 -17.21
N LEU A 158 -1.74 -3.15 -16.76
CA LEU A 158 -0.96 -3.72 -15.66
C LEU A 158 0.15 -4.60 -16.22
N HIS A 159 1.35 -4.51 -15.65
CA HIS A 159 2.51 -5.29 -16.04
C HIS A 159 2.70 -6.51 -15.13
N ASP A 160 2.02 -7.61 -15.47
CA ASP A 160 2.04 -8.86 -14.69
C ASP A 160 3.46 -9.40 -14.44
N ARG A 161 4.36 -9.29 -15.42
CA ARG A 161 5.76 -9.76 -15.25
C ARG A 161 6.49 -9.05 -14.11
N LYS A 162 6.30 -7.73 -13.97
CA LYS A 162 6.93 -6.96 -12.89
C LYS A 162 6.34 -7.34 -11.52
N LEU A 163 5.01 -7.50 -11.46
CA LEU A 163 4.33 -8.01 -10.28
C LEU A 163 4.88 -9.38 -9.86
N GLN A 164 5.01 -10.31 -10.80
CA GLN A 164 5.55 -11.65 -10.56
C GLN A 164 7.00 -11.63 -10.06
N GLN A 165 7.84 -10.73 -10.58
CA GLN A 165 9.23 -10.59 -10.17
C GLN A 165 9.34 -10.01 -8.76
N TYR A 166 8.59 -8.95 -8.46
CA TYR A 166 8.58 -8.35 -7.14
C TYR A 166 8.05 -9.32 -6.08
N VAL A 167 6.93 -9.98 -6.35
CA VAL A 167 6.39 -11.00 -5.42
C VAL A 167 7.36 -12.16 -5.22
N ALA A 168 8.14 -12.54 -6.24
CA ALA A 168 9.19 -13.56 -6.07
C ALA A 168 10.27 -13.11 -5.07
N ARG A 169 10.69 -11.84 -5.15
CA ARG A 169 11.68 -11.27 -4.22
C ARG A 169 11.14 -11.18 -2.80
N GLU A 170 9.90 -10.72 -2.64
CA GLU A 170 9.27 -10.58 -1.32
C GLU A 170 8.94 -11.94 -0.71
N GLN A 171 8.54 -12.93 -1.52
CA GLN A 171 8.42 -14.31 -1.08
C GLN A 171 9.75 -14.85 -0.53
N LEU A 172 10.89 -14.54 -1.17
CA LEU A 172 12.20 -14.98 -0.70
C LEU A 172 12.53 -14.38 0.68
N LYS A 173 12.29 -13.09 0.87
CA LYS A 173 12.46 -12.40 2.17
C LYS A 173 11.57 -13.00 3.25
N LEU A 174 10.27 -13.09 2.99
CA LEU A 174 9.28 -13.59 3.95
C LEU A 174 9.42 -15.09 4.23
N SER A 175 10.12 -15.85 3.37
CA SER A 175 10.41 -17.26 3.64
C SER A 175 11.26 -17.47 4.88
N ALA A 176 11.96 -16.44 5.37
CA ALA A 176 12.63 -16.49 6.67
C ALA A 176 11.63 -16.75 7.81
N LEU A 177 10.41 -16.21 7.73
CA LEU A 177 9.37 -16.37 8.76
C LEU A 177 8.56 -17.67 8.62
N LEU A 178 8.85 -18.50 7.61
CA LEU A 178 8.27 -19.84 7.52
C LEU A 178 8.92 -20.77 8.55
N PRO A 179 8.14 -21.68 9.17
CA PRO A 179 8.68 -22.79 9.95
C PRO A 179 9.78 -23.53 9.22
N SER A 180 10.86 -23.87 9.93
CA SER A 180 12.11 -24.36 9.33
C SER A 180 11.90 -25.62 8.48
N GLU A 181 10.98 -26.50 8.89
CA GLU A 181 10.58 -27.72 8.19
C GLU A 181 9.81 -27.42 6.89
N LYS A 182 9.09 -26.29 6.83
CA LYS A 182 8.29 -25.86 5.67
C LYS A 182 9.08 -25.01 4.68
N ARG A 183 10.24 -24.45 5.06
CA ARG A 183 11.07 -23.58 4.21
C ARG A 183 11.51 -24.27 2.91
N LYS A 184 11.70 -25.58 2.90
CA LYS A 184 12.10 -26.34 1.68
C LYS A 184 10.90 -26.93 0.93
N ASP A 185 9.71 -26.88 1.51
CA ASP A 185 8.49 -27.40 0.89
C ASP A 185 8.03 -26.50 -0.27
N LYS A 186 8.07 -27.05 -1.47
CA LYS A 186 7.66 -26.37 -2.70
C LYS A 186 6.17 -26.00 -2.70
N SER A 187 5.31 -26.82 -2.08
CA SER A 187 3.88 -26.57 -2.00
C SER A 187 3.56 -25.37 -1.11
N VAL A 188 4.21 -25.26 0.05
CA VAL A 188 4.08 -24.12 0.98
C VAL A 188 4.61 -22.85 0.31
N LYS A 189 5.78 -22.92 -0.33
CA LYS A 189 6.34 -21.79 -1.09
C LYS A 189 5.40 -21.32 -2.20
N ASN A 190 4.84 -22.23 -2.98
CA ASN A 190 3.89 -21.89 -4.05
C ASN A 190 2.59 -21.29 -3.50
N ARG A 191 2.11 -21.78 -2.35
CA ARG A 191 0.97 -21.19 -1.64
C ARG A 191 1.29 -19.76 -1.21
N LEU A 192 2.39 -19.54 -0.51
CA LEU A 192 2.82 -18.19 -0.09
C LEU A 192 2.90 -17.24 -1.30
N ARG A 193 3.54 -17.66 -2.39
CA ARG A 193 3.64 -16.86 -3.62
C ARG A 193 2.27 -16.45 -4.16
N ARG A 194 1.34 -17.39 -4.25
CA ARG A 194 -0.02 -17.16 -4.76
C ARG A 194 -0.82 -16.24 -3.85
N ASP A 195 -0.74 -16.45 -2.54
CA ASP A 195 -1.46 -15.63 -1.58
C ASP A 195 -0.91 -14.19 -1.59
N LEU A 196 0.42 -14.02 -1.70
CA LEU A 196 1.04 -12.71 -1.93
C LEU A 196 0.59 -12.09 -3.26
N LEU A 197 0.56 -12.84 -4.37
CA LEU A 197 0.07 -12.31 -5.67
C LEU A 197 -1.34 -11.74 -5.56
N ASN A 198 -2.23 -12.41 -4.82
CA ASN A 198 -3.59 -11.91 -4.59
C ASN A 198 -3.58 -10.59 -3.82
N VAL A 199 -2.78 -10.52 -2.76
CA VAL A 199 -2.64 -9.31 -1.93
C VAL A 199 -2.06 -8.13 -2.73
N TYR A 200 -0.98 -8.32 -3.48
CA TYR A 200 -0.41 -7.25 -4.32
C TYR A 200 -1.34 -6.88 -5.49
N GLY A 201 -2.12 -7.83 -6.01
CA GLY A 201 -3.17 -7.56 -6.99
C GLY A 201 -4.24 -6.62 -6.42
N ASP A 202 -4.70 -6.87 -5.19
CA ASP A 202 -5.62 -5.98 -4.49
C ASP A 202 -5.01 -4.60 -4.20
N ALA A 203 -3.72 -4.55 -3.81
CA ALA A 203 -3.01 -3.30 -3.61
C ALA A 203 -2.91 -2.46 -4.90
N LEU A 204 -2.58 -3.09 -6.03
CA LEU A 204 -2.53 -2.43 -7.34
C LEU A 204 -3.92 -1.95 -7.78
N ARG A 205 -4.96 -2.73 -7.49
CA ARG A 205 -6.35 -2.34 -7.75
C ARG A 205 -6.74 -1.10 -6.93
N LEU A 206 -6.39 -1.06 -5.65
CA LEU A 206 -6.57 0.13 -4.81
C LEU A 206 -5.81 1.33 -5.35
N PHE A 207 -4.54 1.15 -5.69
CA PHE A 207 -3.73 2.22 -6.27
C PHE A 207 -4.32 2.78 -7.56
N SER A 208 -4.81 1.91 -8.45
CA SER A 208 -5.55 2.29 -9.65
C SER A 208 -6.81 3.11 -9.32
N MET A 209 -7.61 2.67 -8.34
CA MET A 209 -8.78 3.42 -7.85
C MET A 209 -8.38 4.80 -7.31
N PHE A 210 -7.31 4.88 -6.51
CA PHE A 210 -6.81 6.13 -5.95
C PHE A 210 -6.35 7.09 -7.03
N MET A 211 -5.62 6.60 -8.04
CA MET A 211 -5.10 7.41 -9.14
C MET A 211 -6.20 7.96 -10.05
N LYS A 212 -7.28 7.20 -10.27
CA LYS A 212 -8.43 7.59 -11.10
C LYS A 212 -9.53 8.36 -10.35
N SER A 213 -9.39 8.52 -9.03
CA SER A 213 -10.33 9.30 -8.22
C SER A 213 -10.06 10.81 -8.31
N ARG A 214 -11.09 11.62 -8.11
CA ARG A 214 -10.93 13.06 -7.85
C ARG A 214 -10.66 13.37 -6.38
N ALA A 215 -11.06 12.49 -5.46
CA ALA A 215 -10.57 12.54 -4.08
C ALA A 215 -9.10 12.10 -4.02
N PHE A 216 -8.35 12.68 -3.10
CA PHE A 216 -7.02 12.22 -2.75
C PHE A 216 -7.11 11.12 -1.71
N PHE A 217 -6.34 10.05 -1.91
CA PHE A 217 -6.22 8.96 -0.96
C PHE A 217 -4.77 8.80 -0.55
N GLN A 218 -4.53 8.72 0.75
CA GLN A 218 -3.21 8.55 1.31
C GLN A 218 -3.21 7.33 2.23
N VAL A 219 -2.34 6.37 1.92
CA VAL A 219 -1.99 5.32 2.86
C VAL A 219 -1.02 5.93 3.85
N CYS A 220 -1.37 5.94 5.13
CA CYS A 220 -0.55 6.55 6.17
C CYS A 220 -0.13 5.50 7.18
N TRP A 221 1.15 5.49 7.52
CA TRP A 221 1.59 4.86 8.75
C TRP A 221 1.37 5.84 9.89
N THR A 222 1.02 5.32 11.06
CA THR A 222 1.15 6.04 12.32
C THR A 222 2.60 6.51 12.42
N SER A 223 2.82 7.77 12.06
CA SER A 223 4.06 8.46 12.33
C SER A 223 3.95 9.01 13.75
N PRO A 224 4.99 8.89 14.59
CA PRO A 224 4.93 9.40 15.94
C PRO A 224 4.59 10.88 15.92
N LEU A 225 3.39 11.24 16.41
CA LEU A 225 3.19 12.55 17.00
C LEU A 225 4.15 12.57 18.18
N LYS A 226 5.22 13.35 18.04
CA LYS A 226 6.32 13.41 19.00
C LYS A 226 5.79 13.92 20.34
N GLU A 227 5.49 13.01 21.26
CA GLU A 227 5.62 13.33 22.68
C GLU A 227 7.10 13.69 22.95
N PRO A 228 7.39 14.56 23.93
CA PRO A 228 8.76 15.00 24.24
C PRO A 228 9.72 13.85 24.61
N ASP A 229 9.18 12.72 25.05
CA ASP A 229 9.92 11.51 25.44
C ASP A 229 10.07 10.48 24.30
N GLY A 230 9.48 10.75 23.13
CA GLY A 230 9.47 9.84 21.99
C GLY A 230 8.46 8.68 22.10
N SER A 231 7.62 8.66 23.14
CA SER A 231 6.51 7.71 23.25
C SER A 231 5.39 8.09 22.28
N PHE A 232 4.68 7.09 21.76
CA PHE A 232 3.53 7.31 20.88
C PHE A 232 2.27 6.92 21.64
N VAL A 233 1.38 7.86 21.90
CA VAL A 233 0.17 7.58 22.69
C VAL A 233 -0.94 7.02 21.80
N TYR A 234 -1.58 5.97 22.29
CA TYR A 234 -2.75 5.35 21.68
C TYR A 234 -3.93 6.33 21.71
N ASP A 235 -4.47 6.60 20.53
CA ASP A 235 -5.68 7.40 20.37
C ASP A 235 -6.79 6.53 19.76
N PRO A 236 -7.84 6.17 20.52
CA PRO A 236 -8.92 5.33 20.01
C PRO A 236 -9.74 6.00 18.90
N THR A 237 -9.64 7.32 18.72
CA THR A 237 -10.32 8.02 17.62
C THR A 237 -9.62 7.79 16.28
N THR A 238 -8.29 7.64 16.29
CA THR A 238 -7.47 7.50 15.10
C THR A 238 -6.82 6.13 14.93
N MET A 239 -6.86 5.25 15.94
CA MET A 239 -6.20 3.93 15.92
C MET A 239 -7.09 2.80 16.42
N GLU A 240 -6.75 1.57 16.02
CA GLU A 240 -7.37 0.34 16.50
C GLU A 240 -6.32 -0.50 17.25
N ALA A 241 -6.53 -0.71 18.55
CA ALA A 241 -5.64 -1.56 19.36
C ALA A 241 -5.99 -3.03 19.14
N GLU A 242 -5.01 -3.81 18.70
CA GLU A 242 -5.19 -5.23 18.41
C GLU A 242 -4.72 -6.14 19.55
N ALA A 243 -3.66 -5.73 20.24
CA ALA A 243 -3.11 -6.44 21.38
C ALA A 243 -2.62 -5.44 22.43
N TRP A 244 -2.69 -5.87 23.69
CA TRP A 244 -2.09 -5.20 24.85
C TRP A 244 -0.90 -6.03 25.29
N GLY A 245 0.26 -5.41 25.40
CA GLY A 245 1.48 -6.01 25.93
C GLY A 245 1.29 -6.38 27.40
N SER A 246 2.16 -7.25 27.89
CA SER A 246 2.13 -7.71 29.28
C SER A 246 2.69 -6.70 30.28
N HIS A 247 3.27 -5.58 29.83
CA HIS A 247 4.00 -4.62 30.65
C HIS A 247 3.27 -3.26 30.72
N LEU A 248 2.46 -3.10 31.76
CA LEU A 248 1.62 -1.93 32.05
C LEU A 248 2.41 -0.78 32.73
N ASP A 249 3.61 -0.45 32.26
CA ASP A 249 4.32 0.70 32.85
C ASP A 249 3.66 2.01 32.41
N HIS A 250 3.14 2.09 31.18
CA HIS A 250 2.42 3.25 30.64
C HIS A 250 1.14 2.77 29.95
N PRO A 251 -0.01 2.72 30.65
CA PRO A 251 -1.26 2.38 29.98
C PRO A 251 -1.45 3.41 28.87
N HIS A 252 -1.64 2.95 27.63
CA HIS A 252 -1.82 3.77 26.41
C HIS A 252 -0.57 4.11 25.60
N ALA A 253 0.64 3.57 25.85
CA ALA A 253 1.71 3.70 24.87
C ALA A 253 1.54 2.68 23.73
N VAL A 254 1.77 3.11 22.50
CA VAL A 254 1.83 2.25 21.31
C VAL A 254 3.25 1.74 21.17
N LEU A 255 3.39 0.42 21.23
CA LEU A 255 4.66 -0.29 21.09
C LEU A 255 5.01 -0.50 19.62
N PHE A 256 4.01 -0.78 18.79
CA PHE A 256 4.23 -1.23 17.42
C PHE A 256 3.06 -0.94 16.48
N SER A 257 3.35 -0.61 15.23
CA SER A 257 2.34 -0.40 14.19
C SER A 257 2.23 -1.62 13.29
N ILE A 258 1.05 -2.23 13.23
CA ILE A 258 0.80 -3.50 12.54
C ILE A 258 0.43 -3.25 11.08
N SER A 259 -0.46 -2.28 10.84
CA SER A 259 -0.96 -1.97 9.51
C SER A 259 -1.20 -0.47 9.34
N PRO A 260 -1.09 0.05 8.10
CA PRO A 260 -1.33 1.46 7.84
C PRO A 260 -2.82 1.80 7.89
N GLY A 261 -3.13 3.07 8.06
CA GLY A 261 -4.45 3.65 7.85
C GLY A 261 -4.68 4.10 6.41
N LEU A 262 -5.91 4.52 6.14
CA LEU A 262 -6.32 5.13 4.87
C LEU A 262 -7.03 6.45 5.13
N LEU A 263 -6.41 7.54 4.69
CA LEU A 263 -6.98 8.88 4.69
C LEU A 263 -7.57 9.21 3.33
N LYS A 264 -8.61 10.03 3.34
CA LYS A 264 -9.24 10.62 2.17
C LYS A 264 -9.33 12.13 2.34
N THR A 265 -8.93 12.88 1.32
CA THR A 265 -9.12 14.33 1.25
C THR A 265 -9.99 14.69 0.04
N GLY A 266 -11.00 15.52 0.27
CA GLY A 266 -11.99 15.87 -0.75
C GLY A 266 -12.99 14.75 -1.07
N THR A 267 -14.01 15.10 -1.84
CA THR A 267 -15.08 14.19 -2.25
C THR A 267 -14.75 13.51 -3.58
N ALA A 268 -15.48 12.42 -3.88
CA ALA A 268 -15.36 11.73 -5.16
C ALA A 268 -15.83 12.60 -6.35
N ASP A 269 -16.56 13.69 -6.10
CA ASP A 269 -17.00 14.64 -7.12
C ASP A 269 -15.91 15.68 -7.44
N GLY A 270 -14.90 15.81 -6.57
CA GLY A 270 -13.80 16.74 -6.70
C GLY A 270 -14.04 18.08 -5.98
N SER A 271 -14.63 18.02 -4.78
CA SER A 271 -14.93 19.17 -3.91
C SER A 271 -14.37 18.96 -2.50
N ASP A 272 -14.47 19.98 -1.64
CA ASP A 272 -14.22 19.91 -0.19
C ASP A 272 -12.81 19.42 0.20
N TYR A 273 -11.77 19.90 -0.51
CA TYR A 273 -10.37 19.50 -0.25
C TYR A 273 -9.81 20.05 1.08
N ASP A 274 -10.56 20.90 1.79
CA ASP A 274 -10.32 21.30 3.17
C ASP A 274 -10.69 20.18 4.18
N ARG A 275 -11.43 19.15 3.75
CA ARG A 275 -11.88 18.06 4.62
C ARG A 275 -11.05 16.81 4.44
N VAL A 276 -10.59 16.27 5.57
CA VAL A 276 -9.89 14.98 5.67
C VAL A 276 -10.75 13.98 6.44
N SER A 277 -10.88 12.77 5.94
CA SER A 277 -11.62 11.66 6.56
C SER A 277 -10.72 10.44 6.72
N LEU A 278 -10.72 9.86 7.91
CA LEU A 278 -10.06 8.58 8.18
C LEU A 278 -11.01 7.44 7.82
N LEU A 279 -10.74 6.77 6.71
CA LEU A 279 -11.56 5.66 6.21
C LEU A 279 -11.19 4.33 6.87
N VAL A 280 -9.91 4.14 7.18
CA VAL A 280 -9.40 2.96 7.89
C VAL A 280 -8.43 3.41 8.96
N LYS A 281 -8.65 2.95 10.19
CA LYS A 281 -7.72 3.17 11.29
C LYS A 281 -6.50 2.25 11.15
N PRO A 282 -5.27 2.76 11.31
CA PRO A 282 -4.10 1.93 11.52
C PRO A 282 -4.30 1.02 12.75
N ARG A 283 -3.84 -0.23 12.63
CA ARG A 283 -3.82 -1.20 13.74
C ARG A 283 -2.50 -1.16 14.47
N VAL A 284 -2.54 -1.22 15.79
CA VAL A 284 -1.36 -1.07 16.67
C VAL A 284 -1.35 -2.08 17.82
N VAL A 285 -0.16 -2.35 18.34
CA VAL A 285 0.05 -3.04 19.64
C VAL A 285 0.33 -1.96 20.69
N CYS A 286 -0.36 -2.02 21.82
CA CYS A 286 -0.19 -1.09 22.95
C CYS A 286 0.45 -1.79 24.14
N SER A 287 0.99 -1.04 25.11
CA SER A 287 1.45 -1.54 26.43
C SER A 287 0.36 -1.51 27.49
#